data_AF-A0A2K6UP43-F1
#
_entry.id   AF-A0A2K6UP43-F1
#
_cell.length_a   1.000
_cell.length_b   1.000
_cell.length_c   1.000
_cell.angle_alpha   90.00
_cell.angle_beta   90.00
_cell.angle_gamma   90.00
#
_symmetry.space_group_name_H-M   'P 1'
#
loop_
_entity.id
_entity.type
_entity.pdbx_description
1 polymer ?
#
loop_
_entity_poly.entity_id
_entity_poly.type
_entity_poly.pdbx_seq_one_letter_code
_entity_poly.pdbx_strand_id
1 'polypeptide(L)'
;MSFFQLLKKNKELIPLVVFMSVAAGGASSFAVYSLRKTDVIIDRKRNPEPWENVDPTVPQKLLTINQEWKPIEELEKVRKATK
;
A
#
# COMPACT_ATOMS: atom_id res chain seq x y z
N MET A 1 -1.96 32.00 20.60
CA MET A 1 -3.32 31.56 20.20
C MET A 1 -3.24 30.09 19.82
N SER A 2 -4.19 29.27 20.25
CA SER A 2 -4.24 27.86 19.83
C SER A 2 -4.51 27.77 18.32
N PHE A 3 -3.96 26.76 17.64
CA PHE A 3 -4.16 26.52 16.21
C PHE A 3 -5.65 26.45 15.84
N PHE A 4 -6.47 25.82 16.69
CA PHE A 4 -7.93 25.77 16.52
C PHE A 4 -8.60 27.15 16.64
N GLN A 5 -8.07 28.04 17.49
CA GLN A 5 -8.57 29.41 17.59
C GLN A 5 -8.22 30.23 16.35
N LEU A 6 -7.06 29.97 15.73
CA LEU A 6 -6.66 30.60 14.46
C LEU A 6 -7.60 30.18 13.32
N LEU A 7 -7.89 28.89 13.19
CA LEU A 7 -8.84 28.38 12.19
C LEU A 7 -10.28 28.87 12.41
N LYS A 8 -10.71 29.04 13.67
CA LYS A 8 -12.04 29.58 13.99
C LYS A 8 -12.17 31.06 13.61
N LYS A 9 -11.07 31.82 13.74
CA LYS A 9 -11.02 33.24 13.37
C LYS A 9 -10.93 33.45 11.86
N ASN A 10 -10.15 32.60 11.17
CA ASN A 10 -9.85 32.69 9.74
C ASN A 10 -10.37 31.44 9.02
N LYS A 11 -11.66 31.44 8.65
CA LYS A 11 -12.37 30.26 8.12
C LYS A 11 -11.87 29.85 6.73
N GLU A 12 -11.29 30.77 5.98
CA GLU A 12 -10.65 30.55 4.68
C GLU A 12 -9.45 29.59 4.75
N LEU A 13 -8.83 29.44 5.93
CA LEU A 13 -7.70 28.52 6.13
C LEU A 13 -8.15 27.06 6.31
N ILE A 14 -9.41 26.82 6.66
CA ILE A 14 -9.95 25.47 6.90
C ILE A 14 -9.77 24.57 5.67
N PRO A 15 -10.26 24.93 4.46
CA PRO A 15 -10.09 24.07 3.29
C PRO A 15 -8.62 23.82 2.95
N LEU A 16 -7.74 24.82 3.09
CA LEU A 16 -6.30 24.67 2.85
C LEU A 16 -5.66 23.64 3.77
N VAL A 17 -5.95 23.74 5.08
CA VAL A 17 -5.43 22.78 6.06
C VAL A 17 -5.99 21.39 5.82
N VAL A 18 -7.27 21.27 5.43
CA VAL A 18 -7.87 19.98 5.07
C VAL A 18 -7.12 19.34 3.92
N PHE A 19 -6.98 20.01 2.76
CA PHE A 19 -6.28 19.43 1.62
C PHE A 19 -4.82 19.07 1.94
N MET A 20 -4.12 19.94 2.65
CA MET A 20 -2.73 19.68 3.06
C MET A 20 -2.64 18.47 4.00
N SER A 21 -3.55 18.34 4.96
CA SER A 21 -3.59 17.20 5.87
C SER A 21 -3.90 15.89 5.16
N VAL A 22 -4.84 15.90 4.20
CA VAL A 22 -5.16 14.73 3.37
C VAL A 22 -3.96 14.35 2.50
N ALA A 23 -3.28 15.32 1.89
CA ALA A 23 -2.10 15.07 1.07
C ALA A 23 -0.95 14.47 1.90
N ALA A 24 -0.60 15.08 3.03
CA ALA A 24 0.46 14.59 3.90
C ALA A 24 0.14 13.22 4.50
N GLY A 25 -1.10 13.02 4.95
CA GLY A 25 -1.60 11.74 5.45
C GLY A 25 -1.61 10.66 4.38
N GLY A 26 -2.08 10.98 3.17
CA GLY A 26 -2.08 10.08 2.02
C GLY A 26 -0.68 9.67 1.59
N ALA A 27 0.25 10.62 1.46
CA ALA A 27 1.63 10.34 1.11
C ALA A 27 2.32 9.44 2.15
N SER A 28 2.14 9.76 3.44
CA SER A 28 2.71 8.96 4.54
C SER A 28 2.14 7.54 4.56
N SER A 29 0.83 7.41 4.39
CA SER A 29 0.14 6.11 4.35
C SER A 29 0.60 5.27 3.16
N PHE A 30 0.72 5.90 1.98
CA PHE A 30 1.16 5.23 0.76
C PHE A 30 2.63 4.77 0.85
N ALA A 31 3.51 5.56 1.48
CA ALA A 31 4.89 5.17 1.72
C ALA A 31 4.97 3.89 2.58
N VAL A 32 4.23 3.85 3.71
CA VAL A 32 4.16 2.66 4.56
C VAL A 32 3.57 1.46 3.83
N TYR A 33 2.51 1.68 3.05
CA TYR A 33 1.90 0.63 2.22
C TYR A 33 2.88 0.06 1.19
N SER A 34 3.66 0.92 0.52
CA SER A 34 4.60 0.54 -0.54
C SER A 34 5.75 -0.31 -0.02
N LEU A 35 6.20 -0.06 1.22
CA LEU A 35 7.22 -0.89 1.86
C LEU A 35 6.74 -2.32 2.10
N ARG A 36 5.44 -2.55 2.30
CA ARG A 36 4.88 -3.90 2.51
C ARG A 36 4.68 -4.71 1.23
N LYS A 37 5.06 -4.17 0.07
CA LYS A 37 4.92 -4.88 -1.21
C LYS A 37 5.98 -5.95 -1.37
N THR A 38 5.60 -7.04 -2.05
CA THR A 38 6.49 -8.17 -2.33
C THR A 38 7.61 -7.84 -3.31
N ASP A 39 7.50 -6.73 -4.03
CA ASP A 39 8.57 -6.21 -4.89
C ASP A 39 9.69 -5.54 -4.08
N VAL A 40 9.46 -5.25 -2.80
CA VAL A 40 10.43 -4.60 -1.91
C VAL A 40 11.03 -5.62 -0.95
N ILE A 41 12.34 -5.81 -1.04
CA ILE A 41 13.07 -6.69 -0.13
C ILE A 41 13.41 -5.91 1.15
N ILE A 42 12.63 -6.12 2.21
CA ILE A 42 12.93 -5.55 3.54
C ILE A 42 13.91 -6.45 4.31
N ASP A 43 13.65 -7.76 4.37
CA ASP A 43 14.48 -8.73 5.09
C ASP A 43 15.10 -9.73 4.13
N ARG A 44 16.25 -9.36 3.56
CA ARG A 44 16.99 -10.19 2.62
C ARG A 44 17.49 -11.50 3.24
N LYS A 45 17.68 -11.57 4.56
CA LYS A 45 18.26 -12.75 5.22
C LYS A 45 17.22 -13.86 5.39
N ARG A 46 15.98 -13.50 5.74
CA ARG A 46 14.91 -14.48 5.97
C ARG A 46 14.05 -14.72 4.73
N ASN A 47 13.88 -13.72 3.87
CA ASN A 47 13.05 -13.81 2.67
C ASN A 47 13.71 -13.04 1.51
N PRO A 48 14.73 -13.62 0.85
CA PRO A 48 15.44 -12.96 -0.24
C PRO A 48 14.58 -12.69 -1.47
N GLU A 49 13.49 -13.45 -1.66
CA GLU A 49 12.62 -13.42 -2.85
C GLU A 49 11.14 -13.29 -2.45
N PRO A 50 10.69 -12.12 -1.97
CA PRO A 50 9.34 -11.97 -1.42
C PRO A 50 8.22 -12.15 -2.47
N TRP A 51 8.50 -11.90 -3.75
CA TRP A 51 7.59 -12.15 -4.87
C TRP A 51 7.26 -13.63 -5.07
N GLU A 52 8.08 -14.57 -4.59
CA GLU A 52 7.74 -15.98 -4.68
C GLU A 52 6.62 -16.38 -3.71
N ASN A 53 6.47 -15.66 -2.59
CA ASN A 53 5.55 -16.00 -1.52
C ASN A 53 4.24 -15.18 -1.55
N VAL A 54 3.79 -14.78 -2.74
CA VAL A 54 2.53 -14.03 -2.94
C VAL A 54 1.33 -14.99 -2.92
N ASP A 55 0.29 -14.63 -2.16
CA ASP A 55 -0.99 -15.34 -2.19
C ASP A 55 -1.80 -14.95 -3.45
N PRO A 56 -2.06 -15.89 -4.36
CA PRO A 56 -2.79 -15.62 -5.60
C PRO A 56 -4.30 -15.43 -5.40
N THR A 57 -4.84 -15.73 -4.22
CA THR A 57 -6.28 -15.61 -3.90
C THR A 57 -6.66 -14.24 -3.36
N VAL A 58 -5.66 -13.43 -3.01
CA VAL A 58 -5.84 -12.12 -2.36
C VAL A 58 -5.49 -10.99 -3.33
N PRO A 59 -6.27 -9.89 -3.35
CA PRO A 59 -5.96 -8.73 -4.16
C PRO A 59 -4.63 -8.08 -3.78
N GLN A 60 -3.78 -7.90 -4.79
CA GLN A 60 -2.44 -7.33 -4.61
C GLN A 60 -2.39 -5.81 -4.81
N LYS A 61 -3.43 -5.18 -5.35
CA LYS A 61 -3.47 -3.74 -5.64
C LYS A 61 -4.22 -2.97 -4.54
N LEU A 62 -3.95 -1.66 -4.44
CA LEU A 62 -4.62 -0.80 -3.47
C LEU A 62 -6.12 -0.67 -3.78
N LEU A 63 -6.45 -0.68 -5.08
CA LEU A 63 -7.81 -0.67 -5.60
C LEU A 63 -7.92 -1.74 -6.68
N THR A 64 -9.01 -2.50 -6.62
CA THR A 64 -9.33 -3.56 -7.58
C THR A 64 -10.76 -3.38 -8.06
N ILE A 65 -10.97 -3.48 -9.37
CA ILE A 65 -12.30 -3.39 -9.98
C ILE A 65 -12.49 -4.64 -10.82
N ASN A 66 -13.46 -5.48 -10.48
CA ASN A 66 -13.84 -6.69 -11.22
C ASN A 66 -12.65 -7.62 -11.57
N GLN A 67 -11.68 -7.76 -10.66
CA GLN A 67 -10.54 -8.65 -10.85
C GLN A 67 -10.79 -9.99 -10.17
N GLU A 68 -10.54 -11.09 -10.89
CA GLU A 68 -10.53 -12.44 -10.32
C GLU A 68 -9.12 -12.79 -9.83
N TRP A 69 -9.06 -13.39 -8.63
CA TRP A 69 -7.82 -13.80 -7.98
C TRP A 69 -7.84 -15.32 -7.83
N LYS A 70 -7.16 -16.00 -8.77
CA LYS A 70 -7.07 -17.45 -8.84
C LYS A 70 -5.63 -17.87 -9.10
N PRO A 71 -5.17 -18.98 -8.52
CA PRO A 71 -3.86 -19.53 -8.83
C PRO A 71 -3.73 -19.87 -10.31
N ILE A 72 -2.53 -19.67 -10.86
CA ILE A 72 -2.19 -20.06 -12.21
C ILE A 72 -1.62 -21.48 -12.14
N GLU A 73 -2.38 -22.47 -12.64
CA GLU A 73 -2.00 -23.88 -12.55
C GLU A 73 -0.64 -24.18 -13.18
N GLU A 74 -0.32 -23.54 -14.31
CA GLU A 74 0.96 -23.70 -15.00
C GLU A 74 2.13 -23.26 -14.11
N LEU A 75 1.95 -22.12 -13.43
CA LEU A 75 2.96 -21.57 -12.53
C LEU A 75 3.14 -22.49 -11.31
N GLU A 76 2.07 -23.06 -10.78
CA GLU A 76 2.15 -24.06 -9.71
C GLU A 76 2.86 -25.35 -10.14
N LYS A 77 2.60 -25.83 -11.37
CA LYS A 77 3.29 -27.01 -11.93
C LYS A 77 4.78 -26.76 -12.05
N VAL A 78 5.18 -25.59 -12.57
CA VAL A 78 6.59 -25.20 -12.67
C VAL A 78 7.23 -25.09 -11.28
N ARG A 79 6.56 -24.46 -10.31
CA ARG A 79 7.05 -24.39 -8.93
C ARG A 79 7.25 -25.75 -8.30
N LYS A 80 6.33 -26.70 -8.54
CA LYS A 80 6.43 -28.08 -8.06
C LYS A 80 7.58 -28.84 -8.74
N ALA A 81 7.90 -28.53 -9.99
CA ALA A 81 8.99 -29.18 -10.72
C ALA A 81 10.38 -28.63 -10.35
N THR A 82 10.45 -27.36 -9.93
CA THR A 82 11.71 -26.68 -9.57
C THR A 82 12.12 -26.89 -8.11
N LYS A 83 11.17 -27.25 -7.23
CA LYS A 83 11.38 -27.41 -5.78
C LYS A 83 11.74 -28.84 -5.39
#